data_AF-A0A232LX19-F1
#
_entry.id   AF-A0A232LX19-F1
#
_cell.length_a   1.000
_cell.length_b   1.000
_cell.length_c   1.000
_cell.angle_alpha   90.00
_cell.angle_beta   90.00
_cell.angle_gamma   90.00
#
_symmetry.space_group_name_H-M   'P 1'
#
loop_
_entity.id
_entity.type
_entity.pdbx_description
1 polymer ?
#
loop_
_entity_poly.entity_id
_entity_poly.type
_entity_poly.pdbx_seq_one_letter_code
_entity_poly.pdbx_strand_id
1 'polypeptide(L)'
;MAISVLGIHRVVSVVAGTLIALACGTNYAYSAWAPQFAERMKLSSKESNLIGAAGNLGMYASGIPMGLLVDANGPRVATLGGALALAVGYYPIHLAYKTGPGSLGIPFLLFFSFLTGLGSCSAFLAAIKAAASNFPHHRGTATSFPLAGFGLSAFFFSALSNIAFKDDIGQFLLLLSLGTAVMILVSSVFIRIVPASASYSSLSHQEPRGHEAPRRMHGVNPAERRSLYEPDEPGTQSTAPQRPPTNEPPLCDSSNAGSVGYQIDADEASPLVSSSNSPRESGDTFYEGHLPAEIGRDSHYLDVRGLALLPKVEFWQLFLTMGLLSGIGLMTINNIGNNAFALWKHYDDSVEPKFIVQQQVIQVSTLSICNCIGRLSSGKAALCLLRYQTI
;
A
#
# COMPACT_ATOMS: atom_id res chain seq x y z
N MET A 1 21.71 -2.40 -21.61
CA MET A 1 20.51 -1.86 -22.30
C MET A 1 19.20 -2.37 -21.71
N ALA A 2 18.95 -3.69 -21.61
CA ALA A 2 17.67 -4.20 -21.06
C ALA A 2 17.34 -3.69 -19.63
N ILE A 3 18.33 -3.61 -18.74
CA ILE A 3 18.15 -3.13 -17.36
C ILE A 3 17.59 -1.69 -17.30
N SER A 4 18.09 -0.78 -18.15
CA SER A 4 17.58 0.60 -18.22
C SER A 4 16.16 0.67 -18.81
N VAL A 5 15.82 -0.21 -19.76
CA VAL A 5 14.44 -0.31 -20.30
C VAL A 5 13.45 -0.77 -19.23
N LEU A 6 13.79 -1.77 -18.40
CA LEU A 6 12.94 -2.16 -17.26
C LEU A 6 12.80 -1.02 -16.24
N GLY A 7 13.86 -0.26 -15.99
CA GLY A 7 13.81 0.94 -15.14
C GLY A 7 12.82 1.98 -15.65
N ILE A 8 12.87 2.30 -16.94
CA ILE A 8 11.93 3.23 -17.60
C ILE A 8 10.48 2.73 -17.47
N HIS A 9 10.19 1.46 -17.74
CA HIS A 9 8.84 0.92 -17.59
C HIS A 9 8.30 1.01 -16.16
N ARG A 10 9.14 0.79 -15.14
CA ARG A 10 8.76 0.92 -13.73
C ARG A 10 8.44 2.37 -13.35
N VAL A 11 9.25 3.34 -13.80
CA VAL A 11 8.98 4.78 -13.60
C VAL A 11 7.69 5.20 -14.30
N VAL A 12 7.50 4.80 -15.57
CA VAL A 12 6.26 5.09 -16.33
C VAL A 12 5.03 4.54 -15.61
N SER A 13 5.09 3.33 -15.05
CA SER A 13 3.95 2.78 -14.29
C SER A 13 3.71 3.47 -12.95
N VAL A 14 4.71 4.10 -12.31
CA VAL A 14 4.50 4.92 -11.10
C VAL A 14 3.92 6.29 -11.45
N VAL A 15 4.34 6.91 -12.55
CA VAL A 15 3.73 8.14 -13.07
C VAL A 15 2.26 7.89 -13.44
N ALA A 16 1.96 6.80 -14.15
CA ALA A 16 0.58 6.39 -14.45
C ALA A 16 -0.23 6.11 -13.19
N GLY A 17 0.34 5.41 -12.20
CA GLY A 17 -0.30 5.22 -10.89
C GLY A 17 -0.56 6.53 -10.15
N THR A 18 0.31 7.53 -10.33
CA THR A 18 0.15 8.86 -9.71
C THR A 18 -0.97 9.66 -10.39
N LEU A 19 -1.11 9.58 -11.72
CA LEU A 19 -2.24 10.17 -12.46
C LEU A 19 -3.58 9.48 -12.12
N ILE A 20 -3.59 8.16 -11.92
CA ILE A 20 -4.76 7.43 -11.43
C ILE A 20 -5.13 7.91 -10.02
N ALA A 21 -4.17 8.00 -9.10
CA ALA A 21 -4.43 8.45 -7.74
C ALA A 21 -4.89 9.91 -7.67
N LEU A 22 -4.35 10.78 -8.54
CA LEU A 22 -4.83 12.15 -8.75
C LEU A 22 -6.31 12.18 -9.17
N ALA A 23 -6.74 11.27 -10.05
CA ALA A 23 -8.14 11.12 -10.46
C ALA A 23 -9.03 10.58 -9.33
N CYS A 24 -8.53 9.65 -8.51
CA CYS A 24 -9.30 9.08 -7.40
C CYS A 24 -9.55 10.06 -6.24
N GLY A 25 -8.71 11.08 -6.09
CA GLY A 25 -8.78 12.02 -4.95
C GLY A 25 -9.95 13.00 -4.95
N THR A 26 -10.80 13.01 -5.99
CA THR A 26 -11.90 13.98 -6.17
C THR A 26 -12.96 14.01 -5.07
N ASN A 27 -12.98 13.04 -4.15
CA ASN A 27 -13.75 13.15 -2.91
C ASN A 27 -13.31 14.36 -2.06
N TYR A 28 -12.03 14.75 -2.06
CA TYR A 28 -11.57 15.99 -1.42
C TYR A 28 -12.04 17.26 -2.15
N ALA A 29 -12.40 17.18 -3.44
CA ALA A 29 -12.99 18.31 -4.14
C ALA A 29 -14.46 18.56 -3.71
N TYR A 30 -15.12 17.61 -3.02
CA TYR A 30 -16.51 17.74 -2.57
C TYR A 30 -16.77 19.07 -1.86
N SER A 31 -15.92 19.44 -0.92
CA SER A 31 -16.08 20.66 -0.11
C SER A 31 -15.83 21.97 -0.88
N ALA A 32 -15.41 21.92 -2.15
CA ALA A 32 -15.34 23.09 -3.03
C ALA A 32 -16.68 23.40 -3.73
N TRP A 33 -17.48 22.37 -4.06
CA TRP A 33 -18.73 22.53 -4.82
C TRP A 33 -20.02 22.18 -4.06
N ALA A 34 -19.93 21.40 -2.98
CA ALA A 34 -21.08 20.97 -2.20
C ALA A 34 -21.99 22.10 -1.68
N PRO A 35 -21.49 23.29 -1.27
CA PRO A 35 -22.37 24.38 -0.84
C PRO A 35 -23.26 24.90 -1.98
N GLN A 36 -22.67 25.13 -3.16
CA GLN A 36 -23.40 25.68 -4.31
C GLN A 36 -24.34 24.63 -4.94
N PHE A 37 -23.93 23.35 -4.94
CA PHE A 37 -24.81 22.24 -5.31
C PHE A 37 -26.00 22.09 -4.37
N ALA A 38 -25.77 22.21 -3.05
CA ALA A 38 -26.85 22.17 -2.06
C ALA A 38 -27.82 23.34 -2.23
N GLU A 39 -27.34 24.56 -2.46
CA GLU A 39 -28.17 25.73 -2.77
C GLU A 39 -29.00 25.50 -4.05
N ARG A 40 -28.37 25.07 -5.15
CA ARG A 40 -29.04 24.81 -6.44
C ARG A 40 -30.11 23.72 -6.34
N MET A 41 -29.85 22.67 -5.57
CA MET A 41 -30.76 21.54 -5.36
C MET A 41 -31.76 21.76 -4.20
N LYS A 42 -31.65 22.88 -3.47
CA LYS A 42 -32.42 23.21 -2.25
C LYS A 42 -32.29 22.15 -1.14
N LEU A 43 -31.12 21.56 -0.99
CA LEU A 43 -30.80 20.56 0.04
C LEU A 43 -30.51 21.21 1.38
N SER A 44 -30.93 20.55 2.47
CA SER A 44 -30.47 20.92 3.80
C SER A 44 -28.99 20.56 4.01
N SER A 45 -28.34 21.23 4.97
CA SER A 45 -26.96 20.89 5.38
C SER A 45 -26.82 19.45 5.86
N LYS A 46 -27.90 18.84 6.37
CA LYS A 46 -27.94 17.42 6.77
C LYS A 46 -27.84 16.50 5.55
N GLU A 47 -28.63 16.77 4.49
CA GLU A 47 -28.61 15.98 3.26
C GLU A 47 -27.30 16.16 2.49
N SER A 48 -26.79 17.39 2.38
CA SER A 48 -25.49 17.66 1.77
C SER A 48 -24.35 16.94 2.50
N ASN A 49 -24.32 16.99 3.84
CA ASN A 49 -23.31 16.28 4.62
C ASN A 49 -23.48 14.75 4.53
N LEU A 50 -24.72 14.23 4.39
CA LEU A 50 -24.97 12.81 4.21
C LEU A 50 -24.51 12.30 2.82
N ILE A 51 -24.65 13.11 1.77
CA ILE A 51 -24.08 12.82 0.44
C ILE A 51 -22.56 12.73 0.52
N GLY A 52 -21.90 13.74 1.11
CA GLY A 52 -20.45 13.71 1.33
C GLY A 52 -20.00 12.52 2.18
N ALA A 53 -20.76 12.16 3.21
CA ALA A 53 -20.50 10.98 4.04
C ALA A 53 -20.65 9.66 3.26
N ALA A 54 -21.64 9.56 2.35
CA ALA A 54 -21.84 8.36 1.52
C ALA A 54 -20.65 8.11 0.56
N GLY A 55 -20.09 9.15 -0.04
CA GLY A 55 -18.87 9.03 -0.86
C GLY A 55 -17.64 8.60 -0.05
N ASN A 56 -17.45 9.18 1.13
CA ASN A 56 -16.39 8.74 2.05
C ASN A 56 -16.59 7.29 2.52
N LEU A 57 -17.83 6.89 2.85
CA LEU A 57 -18.16 5.51 3.21
C LEU A 57 -17.86 4.54 2.06
N GLY A 58 -18.25 4.89 0.83
CA GLY A 58 -17.94 4.11 -0.37
C GLY A 58 -16.45 3.97 -0.61
N MET A 59 -15.65 4.97 -0.26
CA MET A 59 -14.20 4.92 -0.37
C MET A 59 -13.54 4.05 0.71
N TYR A 60 -13.91 4.23 1.98
CA TYR A 60 -13.23 3.55 3.08
C TYR A 60 -13.76 2.12 3.34
N ALA A 61 -15.08 1.89 3.30
CA ALA A 61 -15.65 0.56 3.53
C ALA A 61 -15.32 -0.44 2.40
N SER A 62 -15.09 0.07 1.18
CA SER A 62 -14.71 -0.78 0.04
C SER A 62 -13.23 -1.18 0.01
N GLY A 63 -12.40 -0.64 0.91
CA GLY A 63 -10.95 -0.89 0.92
C GLY A 63 -10.57 -2.37 0.98
N ILE A 64 -11.27 -3.16 1.81
CA ILE A 64 -11.05 -4.60 1.93
C ILE A 64 -11.51 -5.36 0.67
N PRO A 65 -12.79 -5.29 0.23
CA PRO A 65 -13.24 -6.05 -0.94
C PRO A 65 -12.59 -5.60 -2.26
N MET A 66 -12.32 -4.30 -2.44
CA MET A 66 -11.57 -3.82 -3.61
C MET A 66 -10.08 -4.19 -3.53
N GLY A 67 -9.50 -4.25 -2.34
CA GLY A 67 -8.17 -4.82 -2.11
C GLY A 67 -8.09 -6.26 -2.60
N LEU A 68 -9.02 -7.13 -2.17
CA LEU A 68 -9.09 -8.53 -2.62
C LEU A 68 -9.38 -8.68 -4.12
N LEU A 69 -10.10 -7.73 -4.74
CA LEU A 69 -10.32 -7.69 -6.19
C LEU A 69 -9.03 -7.34 -6.96
N VAL A 70 -8.26 -6.36 -6.45
CA VAL A 70 -6.93 -5.96 -6.94
C VAL A 70 -5.91 -7.09 -6.71
N ASP A 71 -6.04 -7.80 -5.60
CA ASP A 71 -5.70 -9.20 -5.28
C ASP A 71 -5.74 -10.11 -6.51
N ALA A 72 -6.92 -10.69 -6.76
CA ALA A 72 -7.13 -11.79 -7.71
C ALA A 72 -7.09 -11.36 -9.19
N ASN A 73 -7.74 -10.24 -9.56
CA ASN A 73 -7.92 -9.85 -10.96
C ASN A 73 -6.82 -8.89 -11.47
N GLY A 74 -5.88 -8.52 -10.61
CA GLY A 74 -4.79 -7.61 -10.92
C GLY A 74 -5.22 -6.14 -11.08
N PRO A 75 -4.23 -5.22 -11.17
CA PRO A 75 -4.50 -3.78 -11.06
C PRO A 75 -5.32 -3.23 -12.23
N ARG A 76 -5.16 -3.76 -13.46
CA ARG A 76 -5.85 -3.18 -14.63
C ARG A 76 -7.37 -3.33 -14.55
N VAL A 77 -7.87 -4.53 -14.23
CA VAL A 77 -9.33 -4.78 -14.12
C VAL A 77 -9.94 -3.87 -13.07
N ALA A 78 -9.29 -3.71 -11.92
CA ALA A 78 -9.71 -2.77 -10.88
C ALA A 78 -9.68 -1.30 -11.34
N THR A 79 -8.65 -0.85 -12.06
CA THR A 79 -8.64 0.54 -12.60
C THR A 79 -9.75 0.78 -13.62
N LEU A 80 -10.08 -0.20 -14.47
CA LEU A 80 -11.15 -0.07 -15.46
C LEU A 80 -12.54 -0.06 -14.79
N GLY A 81 -12.78 -0.96 -13.82
CA GLY A 81 -13.99 -0.95 -13.00
C GLY A 81 -14.12 0.34 -12.18
N GLY A 82 -13.02 0.85 -11.64
CA GLY A 82 -12.98 2.11 -10.91
C GLY A 82 -13.29 3.34 -11.78
N ALA A 83 -12.75 3.39 -13.00
CA ALA A 83 -13.07 4.44 -13.97
C ALA A 83 -14.57 4.43 -14.36
N LEU A 84 -15.14 3.25 -14.58
CA LEU A 84 -16.57 3.11 -14.88
C LEU A 84 -17.45 3.53 -13.69
N ALA A 85 -17.11 3.10 -12.47
CA ALA A 85 -17.82 3.51 -11.25
C ALA A 85 -17.74 5.03 -11.00
N LEU A 86 -16.59 5.67 -11.24
CA LEU A 86 -16.44 7.12 -11.17
C LEU A 86 -17.29 7.85 -12.22
N ALA A 87 -17.30 7.37 -13.47
CA ALA A 87 -18.14 7.93 -14.52
C ALA A 87 -19.64 7.83 -14.17
N VAL A 88 -20.10 6.64 -13.78
CA VAL A 88 -21.50 6.35 -13.43
C VAL A 88 -21.92 6.97 -12.09
N GLY A 89 -20.97 7.30 -11.20
CA GLY A 89 -21.24 8.05 -9.98
C GLY A 89 -21.38 9.56 -10.22
N TYR A 90 -20.44 10.20 -10.91
CA TYR A 90 -20.49 11.65 -11.12
C TYR A 90 -21.46 12.09 -12.23
N TYR A 91 -21.71 11.29 -13.27
CA TYR A 91 -22.58 11.70 -14.39
C TYR A 91 -24.05 11.94 -13.97
N PRO A 92 -24.69 11.10 -13.12
CA PRO A 92 -26.03 11.39 -12.61
C PRO A 92 -26.07 12.58 -11.64
N ILE A 93 -25.00 12.83 -10.88
CA ILE A 93 -24.88 14.01 -10.00
C ILE A 93 -24.82 15.29 -10.84
N HIS A 94 -24.07 15.29 -11.94
CA HIS A 94 -24.05 16.35 -12.94
C HIS A 94 -25.43 16.58 -13.59
N LEU A 95 -26.11 15.50 -13.98
CA LEU A 95 -27.44 15.58 -14.58
C LEU A 95 -28.48 16.14 -13.58
N ALA A 96 -28.42 15.73 -12.32
CA ALA A 96 -29.26 16.27 -11.26
C ALA A 96 -29.03 17.77 -11.07
N TYR A 97 -27.78 18.24 -11.01
CA TYR A 97 -27.44 19.66 -10.90
C TYR A 97 -28.00 20.51 -12.06
N LYS A 98 -27.90 19.99 -13.30
CA LYS A 98 -28.46 20.64 -14.50
C LYS A 98 -29.98 20.75 -14.46
N THR A 99 -30.66 19.65 -14.14
CA THR A 99 -32.14 19.57 -14.16
C THR A 99 -32.77 20.27 -12.95
N GLY A 100 -32.07 20.32 -11.80
CA GLY A 100 -32.43 21.11 -10.64
C GLY A 100 -33.23 20.37 -9.55
N PRO A 101 -33.85 21.11 -8.61
CA PRO A 101 -34.42 20.55 -7.39
C PRO A 101 -35.54 19.55 -7.70
N GLY A 102 -35.48 18.39 -7.04
CA GLY A 102 -36.42 17.28 -7.26
C GLY A 102 -36.09 16.34 -8.41
N SER A 103 -35.09 16.65 -9.26
CA SER A 103 -34.70 15.79 -10.39
C SER A 103 -34.20 14.40 -9.99
N LEU A 104 -33.67 14.24 -8.77
CA LEU A 104 -33.12 12.99 -8.28
C LEU A 104 -33.31 12.90 -6.76
N GLY A 105 -33.94 11.83 -6.29
CA GLY A 105 -34.22 11.64 -4.86
C GLY A 105 -32.95 11.41 -4.04
N ILE A 106 -32.94 11.84 -2.78
CA ILE A 106 -31.79 11.74 -1.87
C ILE A 106 -31.14 10.34 -1.86
N PRO A 107 -31.88 9.20 -1.77
CA PRO A 107 -31.25 7.87 -1.76
C PRO A 107 -30.40 7.56 -3.00
N PHE A 108 -30.78 8.09 -4.17
CA PHE A 108 -30.00 7.95 -5.40
C PHE A 108 -28.74 8.82 -5.37
N LEU A 109 -28.81 10.06 -4.85
CA LEU A 109 -27.62 10.90 -4.62
C LEU A 109 -26.63 10.23 -3.66
N LEU A 110 -27.11 9.59 -2.59
CA LEU A 110 -26.28 8.80 -1.68
C LEU A 110 -25.63 7.60 -2.42
N PHE A 111 -26.41 6.85 -3.21
CA PHE A 111 -25.91 5.70 -3.95
C PHE A 111 -24.85 6.08 -5.00
N PHE A 112 -25.08 7.13 -5.79
CA PHE A 112 -24.12 7.59 -6.79
C PHE A 112 -22.85 8.20 -6.16
N SER A 113 -22.96 8.88 -5.02
CA SER A 113 -21.78 9.34 -4.27
C SER A 113 -21.00 8.17 -3.67
N PHE A 114 -21.67 7.17 -3.07
CA PHE A 114 -21.04 5.92 -2.66
C PHE A 114 -20.30 5.24 -3.83
N LEU A 115 -20.87 5.26 -5.03
CA LEU A 115 -20.24 4.72 -6.24
C LEU A 115 -19.00 5.51 -6.68
N THR A 116 -18.95 6.85 -6.54
CA THR A 116 -17.70 7.60 -6.75
C THR A 116 -16.63 7.20 -5.75
N GLY A 117 -17.00 6.99 -4.47
CA GLY A 117 -16.09 6.48 -3.45
C GLY A 117 -15.54 5.09 -3.77
N LEU A 118 -16.41 4.17 -4.17
CA LEU A 118 -16.08 2.81 -4.59
C LEU A 118 -15.06 2.82 -5.75
N GLY A 119 -15.32 3.65 -6.77
CA GLY A 119 -14.46 3.76 -7.95
C GLY A 119 -13.09 4.37 -7.64
N SER A 120 -13.07 5.45 -6.83
CA SER A 120 -11.85 6.04 -6.29
C SER A 120 -10.99 5.00 -5.57
N CYS A 121 -11.58 4.22 -4.67
CA CYS A 121 -10.84 3.23 -3.88
C CYS A 121 -10.24 2.12 -4.74
N SER A 122 -11.03 1.52 -5.63
CA SER A 122 -10.60 0.41 -6.49
C SER A 122 -9.39 0.79 -7.38
N ALA A 123 -9.46 1.94 -8.05
CA ALA A 123 -8.38 2.41 -8.89
C ALA A 123 -7.15 2.93 -8.08
N PHE A 124 -7.36 3.47 -6.88
CA PHE A 124 -6.28 3.93 -6.00
C PHE A 124 -5.47 2.76 -5.41
N LEU A 125 -6.14 1.70 -4.95
CA LEU A 125 -5.46 0.50 -4.44
C LEU A 125 -4.65 -0.19 -5.54
N ALA A 126 -5.18 -0.26 -6.76
CA ALA A 126 -4.44 -0.74 -7.92
C ALA A 126 -3.17 0.08 -8.21
N ALA A 127 -3.24 1.42 -8.11
CA ALA A 127 -2.10 2.31 -8.27
C ALA A 127 -1.03 2.12 -7.17
N ILE A 128 -1.45 2.02 -5.91
CA ILE A 128 -0.56 1.80 -4.75
C ILE A 128 0.13 0.44 -4.86
N LYS A 129 -0.60 -0.64 -5.17
CA LYS A 129 -0.03 -1.98 -5.39
C LYS A 129 0.99 -1.96 -6.52
N ALA A 130 0.66 -1.38 -7.67
CA ALA A 130 1.59 -1.32 -8.80
C ALA A 130 2.89 -0.56 -8.46
N ALA A 131 2.80 0.54 -7.71
CA ALA A 131 3.98 1.28 -7.25
C ALA A 131 4.84 0.46 -6.25
N ALA A 132 4.21 -0.18 -5.26
CA ALA A 132 4.90 -1.01 -4.27
C ALA A 132 5.55 -2.28 -4.89
N SER A 133 4.91 -2.91 -5.87
CA SER A 133 5.43 -4.08 -6.58
C SER A 133 6.61 -3.74 -7.50
N ASN A 134 6.59 -2.56 -8.14
CA ASN A 134 7.64 -2.16 -9.09
C ASN A 134 8.96 -1.73 -8.40
N PHE A 135 8.91 -1.30 -7.13
CA PHE A 135 10.07 -0.82 -6.37
C PHE A 135 10.17 -1.49 -4.98
N PRO A 136 10.47 -2.81 -4.91
CA PRO A 136 10.41 -3.57 -3.66
C PRO A 136 11.34 -3.06 -2.56
N HIS A 137 12.53 -2.54 -2.90
CA HIS A 137 13.48 -1.98 -1.93
C HIS A 137 13.16 -0.55 -1.48
N HIS A 138 12.25 0.16 -2.16
CA HIS A 138 11.93 1.57 -1.92
C HIS A 138 10.41 1.80 -1.85
N ARG A 139 9.67 0.81 -1.33
CA ARG A 139 8.20 0.77 -1.32
C ARG A 139 7.55 2.07 -0.83
N GLY A 140 7.94 2.56 0.35
CA GLY A 140 7.36 3.78 0.93
C GLY A 140 7.56 5.05 0.09
N THR A 141 8.71 5.17 -0.58
CA THR A 141 8.98 6.30 -1.48
C THR A 141 8.26 6.14 -2.83
N ALA A 142 8.06 4.90 -3.30
CA ALA A 142 7.30 4.63 -4.52
C ALA A 142 5.79 4.85 -4.34
N THR A 143 5.21 4.44 -3.21
CA THR A 143 3.79 4.66 -2.90
C THR A 143 3.47 6.09 -2.50
N SER A 144 4.42 6.85 -1.95
CA SER A 144 4.20 8.26 -1.59
C SER A 144 3.89 9.16 -2.80
N PHE A 145 4.33 8.82 -4.01
CA PHE A 145 3.99 9.59 -5.22
C PHE A 145 2.47 9.50 -5.54
N PRO A 146 1.85 8.31 -5.72
CA PRO A 146 0.40 8.19 -5.78
C PRO A 146 -0.33 8.77 -4.56
N LEU A 147 0.20 8.57 -3.34
CA LEU A 147 -0.40 9.13 -2.13
C LEU A 147 -0.49 10.66 -2.20
N ALA A 148 0.58 11.33 -2.64
CA ALA A 148 0.66 12.78 -2.82
C ALA A 148 -0.22 13.27 -3.96
N GLY A 149 -0.27 12.56 -5.10
CA GLY A 149 -1.20 12.84 -6.20
C GLY A 149 -2.66 12.84 -5.72
N PHE A 150 -3.07 11.83 -4.96
CA PHE A 150 -4.39 11.79 -4.33
C PHE A 150 -4.66 12.99 -3.42
N GLY A 151 -3.65 13.46 -2.67
CA GLY A 151 -3.74 14.65 -1.82
C GLY A 151 -3.83 15.98 -2.57
N LEU A 152 -3.24 16.06 -3.78
CA LEU A 152 -3.20 17.25 -4.63
C LEU A 152 -4.44 17.41 -5.54
N SER A 153 -5.22 16.34 -5.69
CA SER A 153 -6.40 16.22 -6.56
C SER A 153 -7.37 17.42 -6.51
N ALA A 154 -7.79 17.87 -5.32
CA ALA A 154 -8.77 18.94 -5.19
C ALA A 154 -8.24 20.28 -5.72
N PHE A 155 -6.97 20.61 -5.48
CA PHE A 155 -6.30 21.74 -6.11
C PHE A 155 -6.23 21.59 -7.63
N PHE A 156 -5.76 20.43 -8.12
CA PHE A 156 -5.59 20.18 -9.56
C PHE A 156 -6.91 20.33 -10.34
N PHE A 157 -7.99 19.68 -9.88
CA PHE A 157 -9.28 19.75 -10.56
C PHE A 157 -9.90 21.16 -10.45
N SER A 158 -9.78 21.83 -9.32
CA SER A 158 -10.27 23.22 -9.18
C SER A 158 -9.53 24.16 -10.13
N ALA A 159 -8.19 24.14 -10.12
CA ALA A 159 -7.38 24.98 -11.02
C ALA A 159 -7.68 24.71 -12.50
N LEU A 160 -7.85 23.44 -12.90
CA LEU A 160 -8.24 23.07 -14.26
C LEU A 160 -9.65 23.59 -14.62
N SER A 161 -10.59 23.57 -13.68
CA SER A 161 -11.95 24.10 -13.88
C SER A 161 -11.96 25.62 -14.08
N ASN A 162 -11.24 26.37 -13.24
CA ASN A 162 -11.22 27.83 -13.31
C ASN A 162 -10.58 28.30 -14.64
N ILE A 163 -9.55 27.59 -15.12
CA ILE A 163 -8.91 27.84 -16.43
C ILE A 163 -9.85 27.50 -17.60
N ALA A 164 -10.51 26.34 -17.56
CA ALA A 164 -11.28 25.83 -18.70
C ALA A 164 -12.70 26.42 -18.80
N PHE A 165 -13.37 26.64 -17.67
CA PHE A 165 -14.83 26.83 -17.61
C PHE A 165 -15.29 28.07 -16.82
N LYS A 166 -14.36 28.88 -16.29
CA LYS A 166 -14.67 30.14 -15.56
C LYS A 166 -15.75 29.94 -14.48
N ASP A 167 -15.48 28.99 -13.58
CA ASP A 167 -16.23 28.73 -12.35
C ASP A 167 -17.66 28.15 -12.53
N ASP A 168 -18.03 27.65 -13.72
CA ASP A 168 -19.28 26.89 -13.90
C ASP A 168 -19.21 25.49 -13.24
N ILE A 169 -19.88 25.36 -12.10
CA ILE A 169 -20.01 24.13 -11.29
C ILE A 169 -20.62 22.96 -12.09
N GLY A 170 -21.51 23.23 -13.06
CA GLY A 170 -22.05 22.19 -13.93
C GLY A 170 -20.98 21.64 -14.87
N GLN A 171 -20.15 22.52 -15.44
CA GLN A 171 -18.99 22.08 -16.23
C GLN A 171 -17.91 21.43 -15.35
N PHE A 172 -17.78 21.84 -14.09
CA PHE A 172 -16.94 21.17 -13.11
C PHE A 172 -17.38 19.73 -12.80
N LEU A 173 -18.68 19.49 -12.54
CA LEU A 173 -19.20 18.14 -12.31
C LEU A 173 -19.05 17.24 -13.55
N LEU A 174 -19.13 17.81 -14.75
CA LEU A 174 -18.80 17.12 -15.99
C LEU A 174 -17.29 16.79 -16.10
N LEU A 175 -16.41 17.69 -15.66
CA LEU A 175 -14.96 17.47 -15.57
C LEU A 175 -14.62 16.38 -14.55
N LEU A 176 -15.30 16.34 -13.40
CA LEU A 176 -15.15 15.25 -12.43
C LEU A 176 -15.63 13.91 -13.01
N SER A 177 -16.71 13.89 -13.79
CA SER A 177 -17.22 12.66 -14.43
C SER A 177 -16.32 12.17 -15.56
N LEU A 178 -16.12 12.97 -16.60
CA LEU A 178 -15.42 12.56 -17.81
C LEU A 178 -13.90 12.64 -17.65
N GLY A 179 -13.39 13.66 -16.96
CA GLY A 179 -11.96 13.89 -16.76
C GLY A 179 -11.31 12.83 -15.88
N THR A 180 -11.93 12.41 -14.78
CA THR A 180 -11.40 11.30 -13.96
C THR A 180 -11.41 9.99 -14.75
N ALA A 181 -12.52 9.67 -15.40
CA ALA A 181 -12.67 8.44 -16.19
C ALA A 181 -11.62 8.38 -17.31
N VAL A 182 -11.48 9.44 -18.12
CA VAL A 182 -10.47 9.51 -19.18
C VAL A 182 -9.04 9.44 -18.62
N MET A 183 -8.74 10.16 -17.52
CA MET A 183 -7.39 10.14 -16.91
C MET A 183 -7.02 8.75 -16.38
N ILE A 184 -7.96 8.01 -15.80
CA ILE A 184 -7.74 6.62 -15.36
C ILE A 184 -7.65 5.68 -16.57
N LEU A 185 -8.55 5.79 -17.57
CA LEU A 185 -8.53 4.95 -18.77
C LEU A 185 -7.21 5.07 -19.54
N VAL A 186 -6.75 6.30 -19.82
CA VAL A 186 -5.44 6.53 -20.47
C VAL A 186 -4.31 5.94 -19.64
N SER A 187 -4.29 6.18 -18.33
CA SER A 187 -3.25 5.67 -17.43
C SER A 187 -3.27 4.13 -17.27
N SER A 188 -4.43 3.48 -17.44
CA SER A 188 -4.60 2.03 -17.29
C SER A 188 -3.83 1.20 -18.33
N VAL A 189 -3.48 1.80 -19.48
CA VAL A 189 -2.63 1.17 -20.51
C VAL A 189 -1.17 1.07 -20.03
N PHE A 190 -0.74 2.06 -19.25
CA PHE A 190 0.62 2.22 -18.74
C PHE A 190 0.83 1.58 -17.37
N ILE A 191 -0.22 1.36 -16.57
CA ILE A 191 -0.10 0.65 -15.28
C ILE A 191 0.23 -0.83 -15.52
N ARG A 192 1.45 -1.21 -15.13
CA ARG A 192 2.00 -2.56 -15.30
C ARG A 192 2.84 -2.91 -14.07
N ILE A 193 2.46 -3.98 -13.38
CA ILE A 193 3.41 -4.66 -12.50
C ILE A 193 4.44 -5.31 -13.41
N VAL A 194 5.67 -4.83 -13.35
CA VAL A 194 6.83 -5.41 -14.03
C VAL A 194 7.47 -6.38 -13.03
N PRO A 195 7.44 -7.70 -13.27
CA PRO A 195 8.07 -8.66 -12.37
C PRO A 195 9.52 -8.26 -12.04
N ALA A 196 9.98 -8.56 -10.83
CA ALA A 196 11.40 -8.71 -10.63
C ALA A 196 11.87 -9.88 -11.50
N SER A 197 12.94 -9.67 -12.29
CA SER A 197 13.54 -10.75 -13.07
C SER A 197 13.84 -11.92 -12.14
N ALA A 198 13.34 -13.11 -12.46
CA ALA A 198 13.63 -14.31 -11.67
C ALA A 198 15.13 -14.62 -11.78
N SER A 199 15.90 -14.26 -10.76
CA SER A 199 17.30 -14.65 -10.65
C SER A 199 17.38 -16.17 -10.47
N TYR A 200 18.14 -16.82 -11.34
CA TYR A 200 18.44 -18.26 -11.29
C TYR A 200 17.23 -19.20 -11.36
N SER A 201 16.77 -19.47 -12.59
CA SER A 201 16.53 -20.87 -12.94
C SER A 201 17.88 -21.58 -12.96
N SER A 202 18.11 -22.51 -12.03
CA SER A 202 19.27 -23.39 -12.07
C SER A 202 19.23 -24.20 -13.35
N LEU A 203 20.26 -24.07 -14.19
CA LEU A 203 20.49 -25.01 -15.28
C LEU A 203 20.79 -26.37 -14.62
N SER A 204 19.85 -27.30 -14.73
CA SER A 204 20.13 -28.71 -14.41
C SER A 204 21.28 -29.17 -15.30
N HIS A 205 22.39 -29.55 -14.67
CA HIS A 205 23.59 -29.95 -15.39
C HIS A 205 23.36 -31.32 -16.03
N GLN A 206 22.74 -31.33 -17.22
CA GLN A 206 22.44 -32.54 -17.96
C GLN A 206 23.73 -33.08 -18.58
N GLU A 207 24.49 -33.83 -17.78
CA GLU A 207 25.65 -34.56 -18.26
C GLU A 207 25.26 -35.45 -19.46
N PRO A 208 26.11 -35.54 -20.50
CA PRO A 208 25.82 -36.36 -21.67
C PRO A 208 25.63 -37.83 -21.30
N ARG A 209 24.67 -38.49 -21.96
CA ARG A 209 24.31 -39.90 -21.72
C ARG A 209 25.46 -40.87 -22.01
N GLY A 210 26.31 -41.12 -21.02
CA GLY A 210 27.06 -42.36 -20.93
C GLY A 210 26.09 -43.55 -20.83
N HIS A 211 26.28 -44.57 -21.68
CA HIS A 211 25.57 -45.84 -21.52
C HIS A 211 26.30 -46.70 -20.49
N GLU A 212 25.57 -47.30 -19.55
CA GLU A 212 25.67 -48.75 -19.27
C GLU A 212 24.52 -49.24 -18.37
N ALA A 213 24.35 -50.56 -18.31
CA ALA A 213 23.13 -51.21 -17.85
C ALA A 213 23.21 -51.71 -16.37
N PRO A 214 22.07 -51.79 -15.65
CA PRO A 214 22.07 -52.16 -14.24
C PRO A 214 22.31 -53.66 -14.02
N ARG A 215 23.23 -54.01 -13.10
CA ARG A 215 23.35 -55.36 -12.53
C ARG A 215 22.96 -55.36 -11.06
N ARG A 216 21.88 -56.07 -10.73
CA ARG A 216 21.61 -56.59 -9.38
C ARG A 216 22.51 -57.82 -9.15
N MET A 217 23.09 -57.98 -7.97
CA MET A 217 22.79 -59.15 -7.12
C MET A 217 23.35 -59.05 -5.68
N HIS A 218 22.95 -60.03 -4.87
CA HIS A 218 23.21 -60.24 -3.44
C HIS A 218 24.58 -59.81 -2.88
N GLY A 219 24.57 -59.41 -1.60
CA GLY A 219 25.74 -59.36 -0.75
C GLY A 219 25.89 -60.59 0.15
N VAL A 220 27.10 -60.78 0.67
CA VAL A 220 27.48 -61.70 1.77
C VAL A 220 28.52 -60.96 2.63
N ASN A 221 28.58 -61.24 3.93
CA ASN A 221 29.52 -60.61 4.90
C ASN A 221 30.58 -61.65 5.39
N PRO A 222 31.56 -61.33 6.25
CA PRO A 222 32.96 -61.32 5.82
C PRO A 222 33.83 -62.44 6.44
N ALA A 223 34.81 -62.94 5.69
CA ALA A 223 35.88 -63.80 6.19
C ALA A 223 37.12 -63.77 5.28
N GLU A 224 38.25 -64.28 5.82
CA GLU A 224 39.53 -64.61 5.15
C GLU A 224 40.36 -63.39 4.61
N ARG A 225 41.55 -62.98 5.10
CA ARG A 225 42.70 -63.56 5.85
C ARG A 225 43.80 -64.20 4.97
N ARG A 226 44.89 -63.47 4.66
CA ARG A 226 46.24 -63.60 5.30
C ARG A 226 47.30 -62.63 4.72
N SER A 227 48.44 -62.52 5.43
CA SER A 227 49.54 -61.55 5.36
C SER A 227 50.66 -61.80 4.34
N LEU A 228 51.33 -60.70 3.92
CA LEU A 228 52.75 -60.49 3.54
C LEU A 228 52.92 -58.95 3.30
N TYR A 229 54.02 -58.23 3.58
CA TYR A 229 55.22 -58.46 4.43
C TYR A 229 55.94 -57.10 4.73
N GLU A 230 57.11 -57.11 5.37
CA GLU A 230 57.99 -55.96 5.75
C GLU A 230 59.45 -56.18 5.25
N PRO A 231 60.47 -55.30 5.47
CA PRO A 231 60.52 -53.99 6.17
C PRO A 231 61.21 -52.84 5.36
N ASP A 232 61.25 -51.61 5.91
CA ASP A 232 62.51 -50.92 6.33
C ASP A 232 62.26 -49.47 6.85
N GLU A 233 63.16 -49.00 7.75
CA GLU A 233 63.16 -47.69 8.44
C GLU A 233 64.52 -46.94 8.16
N PRO A 234 64.96 -45.80 8.80
CA PRO A 234 64.53 -45.19 10.07
C PRO A 234 64.49 -43.64 10.22
N GLY A 235 63.81 -43.17 11.28
CA GLY A 235 64.27 -42.03 12.12
C GLY A 235 63.73 -40.61 11.82
N THR A 236 63.71 -39.64 12.76
CA THR A 236 64.19 -39.66 14.18
C THR A 236 63.51 -38.56 15.04
N GLN A 237 62.79 -38.94 16.12
CA GLN A 237 62.54 -38.17 17.39
C GLN A 237 61.87 -36.75 17.33
N SER A 238 61.21 -36.17 18.35
CA SER A 238 60.54 -36.55 19.62
C SER A 238 59.87 -35.24 20.16
N THR A 239 59.09 -35.05 21.26
CA THR A 239 58.70 -35.77 22.50
C THR A 239 57.35 -35.18 23.02
N ALA A 240 56.78 -35.70 24.12
CA ALA A 240 55.73 -35.06 24.96
C ALA A 240 56.21 -34.96 26.44
N PRO A 241 55.46 -34.36 27.40
CA PRO A 241 54.54 -35.19 28.23
C PRO A 241 53.33 -34.51 28.95
N GLN A 242 52.20 -35.25 28.99
CA GLN A 242 51.30 -35.51 30.16
C GLN A 242 50.42 -34.39 30.82
N ARG A 243 49.66 -34.80 31.86
CA ARG A 243 48.36 -34.32 32.45
C ARG A 243 48.47 -34.26 34.00
N PRO A 244 47.42 -33.95 34.81
CA PRO A 244 46.32 -32.95 34.79
C PRO A 244 46.25 -32.23 36.20
N PRO A 245 45.10 -32.13 36.94
CA PRO A 245 43.85 -31.34 36.80
C PRO A 245 43.69 -30.22 37.90
N THR A 246 42.58 -29.46 37.91
CA THR A 246 41.65 -29.20 39.09
C THR A 246 40.87 -27.86 39.06
N ASN A 247 39.60 -27.94 39.49
CA ASN A 247 38.78 -27.01 40.32
C ASN A 247 38.39 -25.58 39.85
N GLU A 248 37.45 -24.98 40.61
CA GLU A 248 36.55 -23.88 40.22
C GLU A 248 36.93 -22.47 40.84
N PRO A 249 36.04 -21.47 41.06
CA PRO A 249 36.29 -20.07 40.71
C PRO A 249 36.78 -19.21 41.92
N PRO A 250 36.90 -17.87 41.77
CA PRO A 250 35.81 -17.02 42.28
C PRO A 250 35.58 -15.63 41.61
N LEU A 251 34.37 -15.09 41.84
CA LEU A 251 34.00 -13.72 42.29
C LEU A 251 34.86 -12.50 41.83
N CYS A 252 34.34 -11.52 41.09
CA CYS A 252 33.40 -10.41 41.44
C CYS A 252 34.10 -9.08 41.83
N ASP A 253 33.83 -8.01 41.06
CA ASP A 253 33.67 -6.60 41.51
C ASP A 253 33.41 -5.68 40.29
N SER A 254 32.71 -4.53 40.36
CA SER A 254 31.72 -4.08 41.36
C SER A 254 30.85 -2.91 40.84
N SER A 255 29.79 -2.59 41.59
CA SER A 255 29.11 -1.28 41.70
C SER A 255 28.75 -0.47 40.42
N ASN A 256 27.59 -0.79 39.85
CA ASN A 256 26.38 0.05 39.90
C ASN A 256 26.50 1.60 39.83
N ALA A 257 25.97 2.21 38.75
CA ALA A 257 25.23 3.48 38.78
C ALA A 257 24.22 3.54 37.62
N GLY A 258 22.95 3.83 37.89
CA GLY A 258 21.88 3.75 36.90
C GLY A 258 21.62 5.03 36.08
N SER A 259 21.04 4.86 34.89
CA SER A 259 20.36 5.94 34.15
C SER A 259 19.04 5.42 33.58
N VAL A 260 18.01 6.28 33.58
CA VAL A 260 16.65 5.91 33.17
C VAL A 260 16.50 6.08 31.66
N GLY A 261 16.53 4.96 30.92
CA GLY A 261 16.29 4.94 29.47
C GLY A 261 14.83 4.63 29.13
N TYR A 262 14.17 5.53 28.42
CA TYR A 262 12.91 5.21 27.74
C TYR A 262 13.19 4.27 26.57
N GLN A 263 12.68 3.03 26.62
CA GLN A 263 12.52 2.23 25.41
C GLN A 263 11.26 2.69 24.67
N ILE A 264 11.46 3.10 23.42
CA ILE A 264 10.38 3.26 22.43
C ILE A 264 10.69 2.22 21.35
N ASP A 265 10.15 1.02 21.53
CA ASP A 265 10.41 -0.09 20.62
C ASP A 265 9.73 0.16 19.26
N ALA A 266 10.54 0.34 18.22
CA ALA A 266 10.12 0.84 16.91
C ALA A 266 9.99 -0.30 15.87
N ASP A 267 9.09 -1.25 16.12
CA ASP A 267 8.81 -2.39 15.25
C ASP A 267 7.43 -2.29 14.58
N GLU A 268 7.35 -1.58 13.44
CA GLU A 268 6.21 -1.67 12.52
C GLU A 268 6.67 -1.89 11.07
N ALA A 269 7.10 -3.13 10.77
CA ALA A 269 7.53 -3.58 9.45
C ALA A 269 6.59 -4.65 8.83
N SER A 270 5.27 -4.55 9.09
CA SER A 270 4.28 -5.53 8.61
C SER A 270 4.22 -5.59 7.06
N PRO A 271 4.39 -6.77 6.43
CA PRO A 271 4.50 -6.89 4.98
C PRO A 271 3.14 -6.82 4.26
N LEU A 272 2.80 -5.65 3.73
CA LEU A 272 1.57 -5.34 2.99
C LEU A 272 1.37 -6.07 1.63
N VAL A 273 2.06 -7.19 1.38
CA VAL A 273 1.82 -8.08 0.23
C VAL A 273 2.30 -9.49 0.54
N SER A 274 1.40 -10.47 0.33
CA SER A 274 1.72 -11.90 0.42
C SER A 274 2.66 -12.34 -0.70
N SER A 275 3.78 -12.99 -0.37
CA SER A 275 4.58 -13.76 -1.33
C SER A 275 3.94 -15.11 -1.63
N SER A 276 2.77 -15.11 -2.28
CA SER A 276 2.07 -16.33 -2.67
C SER A 276 2.70 -16.98 -3.91
N ASN A 277 3.58 -17.97 -3.73
CA ASN A 277 3.93 -18.93 -4.78
C ASN A 277 4.63 -20.18 -4.23
N SER A 278 3.86 -21.22 -3.92
CA SER A 278 4.37 -22.57 -3.63
C SER A 278 3.29 -23.65 -3.85
N PRO A 279 3.13 -24.18 -5.09
CA PRO A 279 2.27 -25.34 -5.34
C PRO A 279 3.03 -26.62 -4.98
N ARG A 280 2.57 -27.38 -3.97
CA ARG A 280 3.20 -28.65 -3.59
C ARG A 280 2.26 -29.65 -2.90
N GLU A 281 1.53 -30.40 -3.71
CA GLU A 281 1.00 -31.75 -3.43
C GLU A 281 1.13 -32.56 -4.74
N SER A 282 1.23 -33.89 -4.79
CA SER A 282 1.16 -34.93 -3.74
C SER A 282 2.21 -36.04 -4.03
N GLY A 283 2.51 -36.93 -3.08
CA GLY A 283 3.24 -38.19 -3.37
C GLY A 283 4.08 -38.79 -2.24
N ASP A 284 3.58 -39.90 -1.67
CA ASP A 284 4.30 -41.09 -1.19
C ASP A 284 5.30 -41.04 0.00
N THR A 285 4.73 -41.17 1.21
CA THR A 285 5.02 -42.20 2.24
C THR A 285 6.41 -42.39 2.89
N PHE A 286 6.43 -42.21 4.23
CA PHE A 286 7.18 -42.94 5.29
C PHE A 286 8.69 -43.22 5.14
N TYR A 287 9.50 -42.73 6.10
CA TYR A 287 9.83 -43.44 7.36
C TYR A 287 10.51 -42.49 8.38
N GLU A 288 10.62 -42.89 9.65
CA GLU A 288 11.13 -42.05 10.75
C GLU A 288 12.67 -41.97 10.84
N GLY A 289 13.16 -40.87 11.42
CA GLY A 289 14.56 -40.70 11.85
C GLY A 289 14.72 -39.50 12.79
N HIS A 290 14.61 -39.72 14.10
CA HIS A 290 14.71 -38.67 15.12
C HIS A 290 16.16 -38.20 15.35
N LEU A 291 16.44 -36.92 15.11
CA LEU A 291 17.49 -36.14 15.80
C LEU A 291 17.27 -34.63 15.57
N PRO A 292 17.26 -33.78 16.62
CA PRO A 292 16.96 -32.35 16.47
C PRO A 292 18.19 -31.58 15.98
N ALA A 293 18.29 -31.35 14.67
CA ALA A 293 19.15 -30.30 14.12
C ALA A 293 18.58 -28.91 14.48
N GLU A 294 19.44 -27.96 14.79
CA GLU A 294 19.04 -26.64 15.30
C GLU A 294 18.12 -25.89 14.33
N ILE A 295 16.98 -25.41 14.85
CA ILE A 295 16.10 -24.51 14.10
C ILE A 295 16.84 -23.18 13.95
N GLY A 296 17.29 -22.91 12.73
CA GLY A 296 17.83 -21.60 12.35
C GLY A 296 16.81 -20.50 12.66
N ARG A 297 17.30 -19.32 13.04
CA ARG A 297 16.46 -18.18 13.45
C ARG A 297 15.72 -17.54 12.27
N ASP A 298 14.71 -18.23 11.75
CA ASP A 298 13.64 -17.60 10.99
C ASP A 298 12.94 -16.56 11.89
N SER A 299 12.57 -15.42 11.30
CA SER A 299 12.10 -14.28 12.07
C SER A 299 10.76 -14.56 12.76
N HIS A 300 10.69 -14.32 14.07
CA HIS A 300 9.54 -14.65 14.94
C HIS A 300 8.26 -13.82 14.69
N TYR A 301 8.14 -13.19 13.53
CA TYR A 301 6.95 -12.45 13.09
C TYR A 301 5.83 -13.42 12.70
N LEU A 302 4.97 -13.72 13.68
CA LEU A 302 3.69 -14.38 13.45
C LEU A 302 2.84 -13.57 12.46
N ASP A 303 2.75 -14.07 11.22
CA ASP A 303 2.00 -13.49 10.11
C ASP A 303 0.48 -13.66 10.32
N VAL A 304 -0.06 -12.88 11.26
CA VAL A 304 -1.47 -12.91 11.65
C VAL A 304 -2.27 -12.07 10.64
N ARG A 305 -3.09 -12.73 9.84
CA ARG A 305 -3.82 -12.11 8.71
C ARG A 305 -5.33 -12.07 8.91
N GLY A 306 -5.96 -11.06 8.30
CA GLY A 306 -7.41 -10.95 8.20
C GLY A 306 -8.11 -10.97 9.57
N LEU A 307 -9.14 -11.81 9.72
CA LEU A 307 -9.96 -11.87 10.93
C LEU A 307 -9.17 -12.30 12.19
N ALA A 308 -8.01 -12.95 12.03
CA ALA A 308 -7.15 -13.32 13.16
C ALA A 308 -6.48 -12.10 13.85
N LEU A 309 -6.57 -10.90 13.27
CA LEU A 309 -6.14 -9.64 13.90
C LEU A 309 -7.17 -9.10 14.91
N LEU A 310 -8.46 -9.43 14.78
CA LEU A 310 -9.53 -8.87 15.62
C LEU A 310 -9.43 -9.18 17.13
N PRO A 311 -8.84 -10.31 17.58
CA PRO A 311 -8.60 -10.56 19.01
C PRO A 311 -7.42 -9.78 19.62
N LYS A 312 -6.57 -9.11 18.80
CA LYS A 312 -5.37 -8.41 19.28
C LYS A 312 -5.69 -7.02 19.82
N VAL A 313 -5.11 -6.65 20.96
CA VAL A 313 -5.32 -5.33 21.58
C VAL A 313 -4.61 -4.23 20.78
N GLU A 314 -3.44 -4.55 20.23
CA GLU A 314 -2.61 -3.66 19.41
C GLU A 314 -3.37 -3.24 18.14
N PHE A 315 -4.12 -4.16 17.53
CA PHE A 315 -5.00 -3.87 16.39
C PHE A 315 -6.04 -2.81 16.76
N TRP A 316 -6.71 -2.95 17.91
CA TRP A 316 -7.71 -1.97 18.35
C TRP A 316 -7.08 -0.63 18.75
N GLN A 317 -5.87 -0.62 19.30
CA GLN A 317 -5.12 0.62 19.59
C GLN A 317 -4.78 1.39 18.31
N LEU A 318 -4.20 0.73 17.29
CA LEU A 318 -3.93 1.37 15.99
C LEU A 318 -5.24 1.77 15.28
N PHE A 319 -6.25 0.90 15.27
CA PHE A 319 -7.54 1.17 14.62
C PHE A 319 -8.25 2.37 15.24
N LEU A 320 -8.30 2.47 16.57
CA LEU A 320 -8.89 3.62 17.26
C LEU A 320 -8.08 4.91 17.00
N THR A 321 -6.75 4.84 17.09
CA THR A 321 -5.86 6.00 16.90
C THR A 321 -5.96 6.55 15.47
N MET A 322 -5.87 5.67 14.47
CA MET A 322 -6.05 6.05 13.06
C MET A 322 -7.49 6.50 12.77
N GLY A 323 -8.50 5.82 13.34
CA GLY A 323 -9.91 6.13 13.15
C GLY A 323 -10.29 7.51 13.68
N LEU A 324 -9.85 7.86 14.90
CA LEU A 324 -10.08 9.17 15.49
C LEU A 324 -9.31 10.28 14.75
N LEU A 325 -8.01 10.10 14.51
CA LEU A 325 -7.18 11.12 13.87
C LEU A 325 -7.61 11.38 12.42
N SER A 326 -7.88 10.32 11.66
CA SER A 326 -8.39 10.42 10.28
C SER A 326 -9.83 10.96 10.26
N GLY A 327 -10.69 10.53 11.20
CA GLY A 327 -12.08 10.98 11.31
C GLY A 327 -12.22 12.48 11.54
N ILE A 328 -11.41 13.05 12.44
CA ILE A 328 -11.35 14.50 12.67
C ILE A 328 -10.88 15.23 11.40
N GLY A 329 -9.81 14.76 10.77
CA GLY A 329 -9.30 15.33 9.51
C GLY A 329 -10.34 15.29 8.38
N LEU A 330 -11.05 14.18 8.22
CA LEU A 330 -12.11 14.01 7.23
C LEU A 330 -13.32 14.90 7.52
N MET A 331 -13.76 15.00 8.77
CA MET A 331 -14.83 15.94 9.15
C MET A 331 -14.47 17.37 8.76
N THR A 332 -13.24 17.81 9.08
CA THR A 332 -12.74 19.15 8.73
C THR A 332 -12.68 19.37 7.22
N ILE A 333 -12.04 18.46 6.46
CA ILE A 333 -11.88 18.60 5.00
C ILE A 333 -13.23 18.59 4.27
N ASN A 334 -14.17 17.73 4.68
CA ASN A 334 -15.49 17.64 4.05
C ASN A 334 -16.37 18.87 4.34
N ASN A 335 -16.23 19.53 5.50
CA ASN A 335 -17.06 20.66 5.90
C ASN A 335 -16.39 22.04 5.67
N ILE A 336 -15.13 22.12 5.25
CA ILE A 336 -14.39 23.40 5.21
C ILE A 336 -15.11 24.50 4.40
N GLY A 337 -15.75 24.17 3.27
CA GLY A 337 -16.53 25.11 2.48
C GLY A 337 -17.82 25.58 3.18
N ASN A 338 -18.54 24.68 3.86
CA ASN A 338 -19.71 25.04 4.68
C ASN A 338 -19.29 25.95 5.84
N ASN A 339 -18.17 25.65 6.49
CA ASN A 339 -17.62 26.42 7.60
C ASN A 339 -17.17 27.81 7.14
N ALA A 340 -16.45 27.91 6.03
CA ALA A 340 -16.01 29.18 5.44
C ALA A 340 -17.21 30.07 5.07
N PHE A 341 -18.24 29.50 4.44
CA PHE A 341 -19.46 30.22 4.08
C PHE A 341 -20.22 30.74 5.31
N ALA A 342 -20.38 29.90 6.34
CA ALA A 342 -21.05 30.29 7.58
C ALA A 342 -20.28 31.35 8.38
N LEU A 343 -18.95 31.23 8.46
CA LEU A 343 -18.09 32.17 9.18
C LEU A 343 -18.06 33.55 8.51
N TRP A 344 -17.83 33.61 7.19
CA TRP A 344 -17.83 34.90 6.47
C TRP A 344 -19.15 35.63 6.62
N LYS A 345 -20.28 34.92 6.40
CA LYS A 345 -21.60 35.52 6.54
C LYS A 345 -21.91 35.98 7.96
N HIS A 346 -21.45 35.26 9.00
CA HIS A 346 -21.70 35.65 10.38
C HIS A 346 -20.91 36.90 10.82
N TYR A 347 -19.72 37.11 10.28
CA TYR A 347 -18.88 38.27 10.60
C TYR A 347 -19.15 39.49 9.72
N ASP A 348 -19.53 39.30 8.45
CA ASP A 348 -19.82 40.38 7.51
C ASP A 348 -20.83 39.93 6.44
N ASP A 349 -22.11 40.22 6.67
CA ASP A 349 -23.23 40.00 5.74
C ASP A 349 -23.12 40.85 4.44
N SER A 350 -22.18 41.80 4.34
CA SER A 350 -22.00 42.64 3.14
C SER A 350 -21.06 42.03 2.09
N VAL A 351 -20.35 40.94 2.42
CA VAL A 351 -19.38 40.29 1.54
C VAL A 351 -20.04 39.67 0.31
N GLU A 352 -19.53 39.99 -0.88
CA GLU A 352 -20.03 39.40 -2.12
C GLU A 352 -19.82 37.87 -2.14
N PRO A 353 -20.84 37.06 -2.49
CA PRO A 353 -20.72 35.59 -2.53
C PRO A 353 -19.54 35.06 -3.35
N LYS A 354 -19.10 35.78 -4.40
CA LYS A 354 -17.91 35.43 -5.20
C LYS A 354 -16.64 35.39 -4.36
N PHE A 355 -16.47 36.33 -3.44
CA PHE A 355 -15.29 36.39 -2.56
C PHE A 355 -15.26 35.20 -1.60
N ILE A 356 -16.41 34.79 -1.05
CA ILE A 356 -16.53 33.63 -0.17
C ILE A 356 -16.10 32.34 -0.92
N VAL A 357 -16.56 32.16 -2.16
CA VAL A 357 -16.14 31.03 -3.03
C VAL A 357 -14.64 31.09 -3.34
N GLN A 358 -14.09 32.28 -3.60
CA GLN A 358 -12.64 32.44 -3.83
C GLN A 358 -11.82 32.05 -2.59
N GLN A 359 -12.22 32.47 -1.39
CA GLN A 359 -11.56 32.10 -0.13
C GLN A 359 -11.66 30.60 0.14
N GLN A 360 -12.82 29.99 -0.11
CA GLN A 360 -13.04 28.55 -0.02
C GLN A 360 -12.07 27.77 -0.94
N VAL A 361 -11.90 28.19 -2.20
CA VAL A 361 -10.94 27.57 -3.13
C VAL A 361 -9.50 27.73 -2.64
N ILE A 362 -9.11 28.89 -2.10
CA ILE A 362 -7.77 29.13 -1.53
C ILE A 362 -7.49 28.20 -0.34
N GLN A 363 -8.46 28.01 0.57
CA GLN A 363 -8.33 27.09 1.71
C GLN A 363 -8.18 25.63 1.27
N VAL A 364 -9.04 25.14 0.38
CA VAL A 364 -8.96 23.76 -0.17
C VAL A 364 -7.63 23.55 -0.91
N SER A 365 -7.16 24.55 -1.65
CA SER A 365 -5.86 24.53 -2.34
C SER A 365 -4.70 24.41 -1.37
N THR A 366 -4.72 25.21 -0.30
CA THR A 366 -3.66 25.23 0.73
C THR A 366 -3.58 23.89 1.45
N LEU A 367 -4.72 23.33 1.86
CA LEU A 367 -4.79 21.99 2.48
C LEU A 367 -4.27 20.90 1.53
N SER A 368 -4.62 20.96 0.24
CA SER A 368 -4.15 20.02 -0.78
C SER A 368 -2.62 20.04 -0.94
N ILE A 369 -2.02 21.24 -0.97
CA ILE A 369 -0.57 21.43 -1.10
C ILE A 369 0.16 20.93 0.16
N CYS A 370 -0.29 21.30 1.36
CA CYS A 370 0.30 20.83 2.62
C CYS A 370 0.20 19.30 2.77
N ASN A 371 -0.94 18.71 2.40
CA ASN A 371 -1.16 17.26 2.38
C ASN A 371 -0.23 16.56 1.38
N CYS A 372 -0.05 17.12 0.17
CA CYS A 372 0.91 16.63 -0.82
C CYS A 372 2.35 16.64 -0.28
N ILE A 373 2.80 17.76 0.29
CA ILE A 373 4.14 17.91 0.88
C ILE A 373 4.36 16.91 2.03
N GLY A 374 3.40 16.77 2.94
CA GLY A 374 3.47 15.83 4.07
C GLY A 374 3.56 14.36 3.65
N ARG A 375 2.85 13.96 2.59
CA ARG A 375 2.93 12.60 2.03
C ARG A 375 4.29 12.35 1.37
N LEU A 376 4.85 13.33 0.65
CA LEU A 376 6.18 13.22 0.04
C LEU A 376 7.32 13.24 1.07
N SER A 377 7.21 14.00 2.16
CA SER A 377 8.22 14.02 3.23
C SER A 377 8.21 12.72 4.04
N SER A 378 7.03 12.21 4.40
CA SER A 378 6.87 10.90 5.05
C SER A 378 7.48 9.76 4.23
N GLY A 379 7.23 9.73 2.91
CA GLY A 379 7.83 8.75 1.99
C GLY A 379 9.37 8.80 1.87
N LYS A 380 10.00 9.92 2.27
CA LYS A 380 11.46 10.05 2.42
C LYS A 380 11.92 9.68 3.84
N ALA A 381 11.17 10.05 4.87
CA ALA A 381 11.46 9.71 6.26
C ALA A 381 11.51 8.18 6.47
N ALA A 382 10.54 7.45 5.90
CA ALA A 382 10.53 5.98 5.91
C ALA A 382 11.79 5.37 5.28
N LEU A 383 12.30 5.95 4.18
CA LEU A 383 13.54 5.51 3.55
C LEU A 383 14.78 5.82 4.41
N CYS A 384 14.74 6.88 5.22
CA CYS A 384 15.80 7.24 6.15
C CYS A 384 15.84 6.31 7.36
N LEU A 385 14.67 5.97 7.94
CA LEU A 385 14.55 5.05 9.07
C LEU A 385 15.03 3.64 8.71
N LEU A 386 14.63 3.10 7.55
CA LEU A 386 15.10 1.80 7.06
C LEU A 386 16.62 1.74 6.86
N ARG A 387 17.26 2.87 6.52
CA ARG A 387 18.73 2.98 6.46
C ARG A 387 19.39 3.08 7.84
N TYR A 388 18.68 3.59 8.84
CA TYR A 388 19.18 3.69 10.21
C TYR A 388 19.09 2.34 10.96
N GLN A 389 18.12 1.49 10.62
CA GLN A 389 18.02 0.10 11.10
C GLN A 389 18.99 -0.90 10.41
N THR A 390 19.83 -0.43 9.48
CA THR A 390 20.84 -1.26 8.77
C THR A 390 22.28 -0.80 9.02
N ILE A 391 22.51 -0.06 10.11
CA ILE A 391 23.79 0.42 10.63
C ILE A 391 23.91 -0.02 12.09
#